data_AF-A0A3D1ZEE9-F1
#
_entry.id   AF-A0A3D1ZEE9-F1
#
_cell.length_a   1.000
_cell.length_b   1.000
_cell.length_c   1.000
_cell.angle_alpha   90.00
_cell.angle_beta   90.00
_cell.angle_gamma   90.00
#
_symmetry.space_group_name_H-M   'P 1'
#
loop_
_entity.id
_entity.type
_entity.pdbx_description
1 polymer ?
#
loop_
_entity_poly.entity_id
_entity_poly.type
_entity_poly.pdbx_seq_one_letter_code
_entity_poly.pdbx_strand_id
1 'polypeptide(L)'
;MLFTLLTEAFFVASGGEGPHSTPPIGKAIGEAFIAAGIDEGVANGLQGVFWWLHLGIILGFSLYIPLSKHMHLVGAPISFVTRSLEPKGTLTTPDDLETAEVFGASRVQDFNWKQLLDGFSCAVCGRCSDVCPANISGKILSPMHIVENMKEHILEAGPGILKGEDPQHDKPLIGNWIQEEGLWDCVTCGACVQECPVGVEHIDSIVDMRRFMVMEQASMPETAQNALLSMEQRGHPWRGTTYTRTDWAEGLDIKILADHPETEILFWVGCTGALEQRSQAVARSMASVLKRAKV
;
A
#
# COMPACT_ATOMS: atom_id res chain seq x y z
N MET A 1 5.34 -28.18 15.88
CA MET A 1 4.32 -29.09 16.45
C MET A 1 4.90 -30.46 16.81
N LEU A 2 5.61 -31.15 15.91
CA LEU A 2 6.18 -32.48 16.22
C LEU A 2 7.09 -32.51 17.46
N PHE A 3 8.05 -31.57 17.58
CA PHE A 3 8.97 -31.57 18.73
C PHE A 3 8.29 -31.24 20.05
N THR A 4 7.23 -30.42 20.04
CA THR A 4 6.40 -30.17 21.23
C THR A 4 5.70 -31.46 21.66
N LEU A 5 5.06 -32.18 20.72
CA LEU A 5 4.41 -33.46 21.00
C LEU A 5 5.39 -34.51 21.52
N LEU A 6 6.59 -34.59 20.96
CA LEU A 6 7.62 -35.52 21.43
C LEU A 6 8.18 -35.11 22.80
N THR A 7 8.33 -33.82 23.06
CA THR A 7 8.72 -33.32 24.40
C THR A 7 7.70 -33.73 25.46
N GLU A 8 6.40 -33.58 25.16
CA GLU A 8 5.31 -34.00 26.04
C GLU A 8 5.25 -35.52 26.20
N ALA A 9 5.37 -36.28 25.10
CA ALA A 9 5.32 -37.74 25.13
C ALA A 9 6.48 -38.36 25.93
N PHE A 10 7.70 -37.86 25.75
CA PHE A 10 8.85 -38.32 26.54
C PHE A 10 8.82 -37.84 27.99
N PHE A 11 8.19 -36.69 28.27
CA PHE A 11 7.92 -36.26 29.65
C PHE A 11 6.98 -37.24 30.37
N VAL A 12 5.93 -37.71 29.69
CA VAL A 12 5.02 -38.75 30.22
C VAL A 12 5.76 -40.09 30.39
N ALA A 13 6.52 -40.50 29.37
CA ALA A 13 7.27 -41.75 29.40
C ALA A 13 8.40 -41.79 30.45
N SER A 14 8.89 -40.62 30.89
CA SER A 14 9.84 -40.51 32.01
C SER A 14 9.17 -40.42 33.39
N GLY A 15 7.86 -40.68 33.50
CA GLY A 15 7.13 -40.61 34.77
C GLY A 15 6.76 -39.19 35.21
N GLY A 16 6.76 -38.21 34.30
CA GLY A 16 6.43 -36.82 34.61
C GLY A 16 4.95 -36.61 34.94
N GLU A 17 4.67 -35.97 36.06
CA GLU A 17 3.32 -35.61 36.49
C GLU A 17 3.05 -34.09 36.36
N GLY A 18 1.79 -33.70 36.22
CA GLY A 18 1.36 -32.30 36.17
C GLY A 18 0.83 -31.85 34.80
N PRO A 19 0.69 -30.53 34.56
CA PRO A 19 0.02 -30.03 33.37
C PRO A 19 0.62 -30.51 32.04
N HIS A 20 1.94 -30.70 31.97
CA HIS A 20 2.63 -31.16 30.75
C HIS A 20 2.39 -32.63 30.39
N SER A 21 1.82 -33.45 31.30
CA SER A 21 1.42 -34.83 31.00
C SER A 21 -0.07 -34.98 30.65
N THR A 22 -0.81 -33.88 30.66
CA THR A 22 -2.25 -33.86 30.34
C THR A 22 -2.64 -33.67 28.87
N PRO A 23 -1.80 -33.08 27.97
CA PRO A 23 -2.16 -32.95 26.57
C PRO A 23 -2.49 -34.33 25.96
N PRO A 24 -3.67 -34.51 25.34
CA PRO A 24 -4.20 -35.84 25.05
C PRO A 24 -3.35 -36.62 24.06
N ILE A 25 -2.80 -35.95 23.04
CA ILE A 25 -1.96 -36.57 22.01
C ILE A 25 -0.58 -36.91 22.60
N GLY A 26 0.07 -35.96 23.29
CA GLY A 26 1.36 -36.19 23.95
C GLY A 26 1.26 -37.33 24.97
N LYS A 27 0.20 -37.34 25.78
CA LYS A 27 -0.09 -38.40 26.76
C LYS A 27 -0.26 -39.77 26.11
N ALA A 28 -1.12 -39.88 25.08
CA ALA A 28 -1.35 -41.14 24.40
C ALA A 28 -0.07 -41.71 23.77
N ILE A 29 0.77 -40.86 23.17
CA ILE A 29 2.07 -41.27 22.62
C ILE A 29 3.03 -41.68 23.75
N GLY A 30 3.05 -40.95 24.87
CA GLY A 30 3.86 -41.29 26.04
C GLY A 30 3.47 -42.62 26.67
N GLU A 31 2.18 -42.89 26.84
CA GLU A 31 1.68 -44.19 27.32
C GLU A 31 2.04 -45.33 26.34
N ALA A 32 2.02 -45.07 25.03
CA ALA A 32 2.48 -46.02 24.03
C ALA A 32 3.99 -46.29 24.13
N PHE A 33 4.81 -45.28 24.43
CA PHE A 33 6.25 -45.45 24.69
C PHE A 33 6.53 -46.27 25.94
N ILE A 34 5.76 -46.06 27.02
CA ILE A 34 5.82 -46.90 28.22
C ILE A 34 5.45 -48.35 27.87
N ALA A 35 4.36 -48.55 27.13
CA ALA A 35 3.91 -49.88 26.70
C ALA A 35 4.93 -50.57 25.77
N ALA A 36 5.70 -49.80 24.99
CA ALA A 36 6.79 -50.28 24.16
C ALA A 36 8.09 -50.60 24.95
N GLY A 37 8.12 -50.33 26.25
CA GLY A 37 9.26 -50.64 27.13
C GLY A 37 10.41 -49.64 27.01
N ILE A 38 10.14 -48.38 26.65
CA ILE A 38 11.16 -47.33 26.71
C ILE A 38 11.53 -47.07 28.17
N ASP A 39 12.82 -47.19 28.49
CA ASP A 39 13.37 -46.92 29.81
C ASP A 39 13.17 -45.45 30.24
N GLU A 40 12.90 -45.21 31.52
CA GLU A 40 12.66 -43.88 32.07
C GLU A 40 13.85 -42.93 31.87
N GLY A 41 15.08 -43.44 32.01
CA GLY A 41 16.30 -42.65 31.80
C GLY A 41 16.49 -42.27 30.34
N VAL A 42 16.20 -43.20 29.42
CA VAL A 42 16.20 -42.93 27.97
C VAL A 42 15.11 -41.91 27.61
N ALA A 43 13.90 -42.05 28.16
CA ALA A 43 12.81 -41.11 27.96
C ALA A 43 13.19 -39.71 28.47
N ASN A 44 13.80 -39.61 29.66
CA ASN A 44 14.25 -38.34 30.22
C ASN A 44 15.31 -37.66 29.31
N GLY A 45 16.29 -38.42 28.83
CA GLY A 45 17.31 -37.91 27.90
C GLY A 45 16.70 -37.40 26.59
N LEU A 46 15.77 -38.15 26.00
CA LEU A 46 15.08 -37.76 24.78
C LEU A 46 14.16 -36.55 25.00
N GLN A 47 13.48 -36.47 26.15
CA GLN A 47 12.70 -35.30 26.53
C GLN A 47 13.57 -34.04 26.53
N GLY A 48 14.77 -34.10 27.13
CA GLY A 48 15.72 -32.99 27.13
C GLY A 48 16.14 -32.59 25.71
N VAL A 49 16.46 -33.57 24.84
CA VAL A 49 16.82 -33.31 23.43
C VAL A 49 15.69 -32.61 22.68
N PHE A 50 14.47 -33.15 22.72
CA PHE A 50 13.34 -32.56 21.99
C PHE A 50 12.93 -31.19 22.55
N TRP A 51 13.08 -30.97 23.85
CA TRP A 51 12.85 -29.67 24.46
C TRP A 51 13.84 -28.62 23.93
N TRP A 52 15.14 -28.93 23.92
CA TRP A 52 16.17 -28.02 23.39
C TRP A 52 16.00 -27.78 21.88
N LEU A 53 15.65 -28.82 21.11
CA LEU A 53 15.34 -28.66 19.69
C LEU A 53 14.12 -27.77 19.47
N HIS A 54 13.07 -27.92 20.28
CA HIS A 54 11.89 -27.07 20.21
C HIS A 54 12.23 -25.61 20.53
N LEU A 55 12.99 -25.36 21.61
CA LEU A 55 13.46 -24.02 21.96
C LEU A 55 14.34 -23.41 20.87
N GLY A 56 15.27 -24.19 20.32
CA GLY A 56 16.14 -23.77 19.21
C GLY A 56 15.33 -23.37 17.98
N ILE A 57 14.27 -24.11 17.65
CA ILE A 57 13.34 -23.74 16.56
C ILE A 57 12.61 -22.43 16.88
N ILE A 58 12.10 -22.25 18.10
CA ILE A 58 11.41 -21.01 18.48
C ILE A 58 12.36 -19.82 18.34
N LEU A 59 13.56 -19.90 18.92
CA LEU A 59 14.56 -18.83 18.84
C LEU A 59 15.00 -18.58 17.39
N GLY A 60 15.13 -19.63 16.59
CA GLY A 60 15.42 -19.53 15.16
C GLY A 60 14.32 -18.79 14.40
N PHE A 61 13.05 -19.12 14.64
CA PHE A 61 11.93 -18.40 14.02
C PHE A 61 11.82 -16.95 14.52
N SER A 62 12.13 -16.66 15.77
CA SER A 62 12.15 -15.29 16.30
C SER A 62 13.16 -14.39 15.57
N LEU A 63 14.23 -14.95 15.01
CA LEU A 63 15.19 -14.22 14.16
C LEU A 63 14.77 -14.24 12.68
N TYR A 64 14.27 -15.37 12.20
CA TYR A 64 13.89 -15.55 10.80
C TYR A 64 12.64 -14.76 10.40
N ILE A 65 11.63 -14.67 11.26
CA ILE A 65 10.38 -13.96 10.95
C ILE A 65 10.67 -12.48 10.64
N PRO A 66 11.35 -11.69 11.51
CA PRO A 66 11.75 -10.30 11.26
C PRO A 66 12.47 -10.02 9.93
N LEU A 67 13.25 -10.98 9.47
CA LEU A 67 14.18 -10.80 8.34
C LEU A 67 13.71 -11.50 7.07
N SER A 68 12.50 -12.05 7.04
CA SER A 68 11.98 -12.81 5.90
C SER A 68 10.62 -12.32 5.43
N LYS A 69 10.14 -12.93 4.35
CA LYS A 69 8.77 -12.74 3.83
C LYS A 69 7.66 -13.04 4.85
N HIS A 70 7.97 -13.68 5.98
CA HIS A 70 7.00 -14.00 7.03
C HIS A 70 6.70 -12.81 7.95
N MET A 71 7.36 -11.65 7.78
CA MET A 71 7.02 -10.45 8.55
C MET A 71 5.57 -10.01 8.41
N HIS A 72 4.90 -10.37 7.32
CA HIS A 72 3.48 -10.11 7.14
C HIS A 72 2.62 -10.72 8.26
N LEU A 73 3.06 -11.81 8.92
CA LEU A 73 2.34 -12.40 10.05
C LEU A 73 2.23 -11.44 11.25
N VAL A 74 3.20 -10.54 11.39
CA VAL A 74 3.24 -9.50 12.44
C VAL A 74 2.68 -8.19 11.90
N GLY A 75 3.08 -7.78 10.69
CA GLY A 75 2.67 -6.52 10.09
C GLY A 75 1.18 -6.45 9.76
N ALA A 76 0.62 -7.51 9.16
CA ALA A 76 -0.77 -7.54 8.69
C ALA A 76 -1.82 -7.19 9.76
N PRO A 77 -1.84 -7.79 10.96
CA PRO A 77 -2.83 -7.43 11.97
C PRO A 77 -2.68 -5.97 12.42
N ILE A 78 -1.45 -5.45 12.50
CA ILE A 78 -1.20 -4.06 12.91
C ILE A 78 -1.70 -3.12 11.81
N SER A 79 -1.26 -3.32 10.56
CA SER A 79 -1.67 -2.49 9.41
C SER A 79 -3.18 -2.51 9.22
N PHE A 80 -3.83 -3.66 9.38
CA PHE A 80 -5.29 -3.75 9.27
C PHE A 80 -6.01 -2.94 10.35
N VAL A 81 -5.54 -2.97 11.60
CA VAL A 81 -6.16 -2.21 12.70
C VAL A 81 -5.88 -0.71 12.59
N THR A 82 -4.72 -0.33 12.04
CA THR A 82 -4.29 1.07 11.90
C THR A 82 -4.59 1.68 10.53
N ARG A 83 -5.32 0.97 9.67
CA ARG A 83 -5.75 1.47 8.36
C ARG A 83 -6.57 2.76 8.49
N SER A 84 -6.51 3.61 7.48
CA SER A 84 -7.34 4.80 7.42
C SER A 84 -8.83 4.44 7.35
N LEU A 85 -9.63 5.19 8.11
CA LEU A 85 -11.09 5.14 8.07
C LEU A 85 -11.68 6.31 7.26
N GLU A 86 -10.83 7.15 6.68
CA GLU A 86 -11.26 8.22 5.80
C GLU A 86 -11.88 7.67 4.50
N PRO A 87 -12.69 8.49 3.80
CA PRO A 87 -13.15 8.13 2.48
C PRO A 87 -11.99 7.70 1.57
N LYS A 88 -12.17 6.61 0.84
CA LYS A 88 -11.15 6.11 -0.08
C LYS A 88 -10.84 7.16 -1.14
N GLY A 89 -9.55 7.45 -1.32
CA GLY A 89 -9.08 8.48 -2.25
C GLY A 89 -8.82 9.84 -1.59
N THR A 90 -9.00 9.98 -0.27
CA THR A 90 -8.41 11.13 0.44
C THR A 90 -6.90 11.06 0.29
N LEU A 91 -6.31 12.10 -0.29
CA LEU A 91 -4.87 12.25 -0.40
C LEU A 91 -4.41 13.24 0.66
N THR A 92 -3.33 12.91 1.36
CA THR A 92 -2.69 13.85 2.28
C THR A 92 -2.02 14.96 1.48
N THR A 93 -2.21 16.19 1.94
CA THR A 93 -1.45 17.36 1.46
C THR A 93 -0.18 17.47 2.29
N PRO A 94 0.94 17.98 1.72
CA PRO A 94 2.13 18.28 2.51
C PRO A 94 1.79 19.26 3.64
N ASP A 95 2.32 19.01 4.84
CA ASP A 95 1.91 19.73 6.05
C ASP A 95 2.47 21.16 6.15
N ASP A 96 3.50 21.52 5.37
CA ASP A 96 4.00 22.89 5.26
C ASP A 96 4.90 23.07 4.02
N LEU A 97 4.57 24.00 3.12
CA LEU A 97 5.40 24.29 1.94
C LEU A 97 6.59 25.21 2.23
N GLU A 98 6.58 25.94 3.35
CA GLU A 98 7.63 26.90 3.69
C GLU A 98 8.76 26.27 4.52
N THR A 99 8.45 25.22 5.28
CA THR A 99 9.42 24.59 6.20
C THR A 99 9.85 23.19 5.82
N ALA A 100 9.22 22.56 4.82
CA ALA A 100 9.60 21.21 4.40
C ALA A 100 10.99 21.21 3.77
N GLU A 101 11.86 20.31 4.28
CA GLU A 101 13.19 20.09 3.69
C GLU A 101 13.13 19.18 2.45
N VAL A 102 12.10 18.33 2.35
CA VAL A 102 11.87 17.40 1.24
C VAL A 102 10.37 17.34 0.94
N PHE A 103 9.99 17.44 -0.33
CA PHE A 103 8.62 17.24 -0.78
C PHE A 103 8.37 15.80 -1.26
N GLY A 104 7.49 15.07 -0.58
CA GLY A 104 7.16 13.68 -0.94
C GLY A 104 8.18 12.68 -0.37
N ALA A 105 8.35 11.53 -1.02
CA ALA A 105 9.22 10.47 -0.51
C ALA A 105 10.01 9.76 -1.61
N SER A 106 11.32 9.61 -1.41
CA SER A 106 12.17 8.75 -2.26
C SER A 106 13.12 7.86 -1.48
N ARG A 107 13.36 8.20 -0.21
CA ARG A 107 14.23 7.49 0.72
C ARG A 107 13.39 6.85 1.81
N VAL A 108 13.91 5.79 2.42
CA VAL A 108 13.27 5.07 3.54
C VAL A 108 12.87 6.03 4.67
N GLN A 109 13.68 7.07 4.93
CA GLN A 109 13.43 8.06 5.98
C GLN A 109 12.29 9.03 5.65
N ASP A 110 11.94 9.19 4.38
CA ASP A 110 10.92 10.16 3.94
C ASP A 110 9.50 9.59 4.12
N PHE A 111 9.37 8.26 4.17
CA PHE A 111 8.09 7.59 4.38
C PHE A 111 7.68 7.64 5.85
N ASN A 112 6.37 7.79 6.08
CA ASN A 112 5.84 7.69 7.43
C ASN A 112 5.84 6.23 7.94
N TRP A 113 5.69 6.07 9.25
CA TRP A 113 5.74 4.76 9.90
C TRP A 113 4.71 3.75 9.34
N LYS A 114 3.52 4.23 8.91
CA LYS A 114 2.46 3.37 8.37
C LYS A 114 2.81 2.89 6.96
N GLN A 115 3.37 3.76 6.12
CA GLN A 115 3.86 3.39 4.78
C GLN A 115 4.99 2.36 4.87
N LEU A 116 5.91 2.51 5.83
CA LEU A 116 6.96 1.53 6.09
C LEU A 116 6.38 0.19 6.59
N LEU A 117 5.44 0.24 7.54
CA LEU A 117 4.73 -0.94 8.05
C LEU A 117 3.97 -1.69 6.95
N ASP A 118 3.37 -0.97 6.01
CA ASP A 118 2.63 -1.54 4.89
C ASP A 118 3.51 -2.41 3.98
N GLY A 119 4.77 -2.02 3.79
CA GLY A 119 5.80 -2.86 3.16
C GLY A 119 5.94 -4.22 3.85
N PHE A 120 6.06 -4.21 5.19
CA PHE A 120 6.19 -5.44 5.99
C PHE A 120 4.87 -6.22 6.13
N SER A 121 3.73 -5.60 5.89
CA SER A 121 2.41 -6.20 6.02
C SER A 121 1.97 -6.95 4.75
N CYS A 122 2.57 -6.63 3.61
CA CYS A 122 2.25 -7.25 2.33
C CYS A 122 2.59 -8.75 2.32
N ALA A 123 1.60 -9.57 1.97
CA ALA A 123 1.75 -11.02 1.80
C ALA A 123 2.09 -11.44 0.35
N VAL A 124 2.29 -10.48 -0.57
CA VAL A 124 2.61 -10.73 -1.99
C VAL A 124 1.57 -11.65 -2.66
N CYS A 125 0.28 -11.42 -2.34
CA CYS A 125 -0.82 -12.29 -2.76
C CYS A 125 -1.40 -11.97 -4.16
N GLY A 126 -0.96 -10.88 -4.81
CA GLY A 126 -1.39 -10.51 -6.16
C GLY A 126 -2.74 -9.82 -6.31
N ARG A 127 -3.65 -9.91 -5.33
CA ARG A 127 -5.03 -9.36 -5.42
C ARG A 127 -5.09 -7.91 -5.88
N CYS A 128 -4.20 -7.06 -5.37
CA CYS A 128 -4.15 -5.66 -5.74
C CYS A 128 -3.73 -5.43 -7.21
N SER A 129 -2.88 -6.30 -7.76
CA SER A 129 -2.50 -6.29 -9.17
C SER A 129 -3.60 -6.84 -10.07
N ASP A 130 -4.28 -7.91 -9.64
CA ASP A 130 -5.36 -8.54 -10.41
C ASP A 130 -6.55 -7.61 -10.66
N VAL A 131 -6.79 -6.64 -9.77
CA VAL A 131 -7.86 -5.63 -9.93
C VAL A 131 -7.37 -4.28 -10.44
N CYS A 132 -6.07 -4.12 -10.69
CA CYS A 132 -5.50 -2.86 -11.13
C CYS A 132 -5.83 -2.61 -12.62
N PRO A 133 -6.59 -1.55 -12.97
CA PRO A 133 -6.95 -1.30 -14.37
C PRO A 133 -5.73 -1.08 -15.27
N ALA A 134 -4.68 -0.44 -14.73
CA ALA A 134 -3.43 -0.25 -15.45
C ALA A 134 -2.76 -1.60 -15.77
N ASN A 135 -2.62 -2.47 -14.77
CA ASN A 135 -2.03 -3.79 -14.94
C ASN A 135 -2.81 -4.63 -15.97
N ILE A 136 -4.15 -4.68 -15.83
CA ILE A 136 -5.04 -5.41 -16.74
C ILE A 136 -4.90 -4.90 -18.19
N SER A 137 -4.64 -3.60 -18.38
CA SER A 137 -4.43 -3.00 -19.70
C SER A 137 -3.03 -3.25 -20.30
N GLY A 138 -2.18 -4.05 -19.65
CA GLY A 138 -0.84 -4.39 -20.12
C GLY A 138 0.24 -3.36 -19.78
N LYS A 139 -0.06 -2.39 -18.90
CA LYS A 139 0.92 -1.44 -18.37
C LYS A 139 1.80 -2.09 -17.31
N ILE A 140 2.94 -1.48 -17.00
CA ILE A 140 3.95 -2.10 -16.13
C ILE A 140 3.60 -2.05 -14.64
N LEU A 141 2.65 -1.20 -14.23
CA LEU A 141 2.24 -1.06 -12.84
C LEU A 141 1.71 -2.39 -12.27
N SER A 142 2.38 -2.91 -11.25
CA SER A 142 1.88 -3.94 -10.35
C SER A 142 1.90 -3.37 -8.92
N PRO A 143 0.75 -3.03 -8.33
CA PRO A 143 0.71 -2.50 -6.97
C PRO A 143 1.32 -3.45 -5.93
N MET A 144 1.25 -4.77 -6.17
CA MET A 144 1.95 -5.75 -5.34
C MET A 144 3.46 -5.53 -5.34
N HIS A 145 4.06 -5.38 -6.53
CA HIS A 145 5.50 -5.19 -6.67
C HIS A 145 5.96 -3.82 -6.15
N ILE A 146 5.12 -2.78 -6.22
CA ILE A 146 5.42 -1.49 -5.58
C ILE A 146 5.72 -1.72 -4.08
N VAL A 147 4.80 -2.39 -3.37
CA VAL A 147 4.91 -2.58 -1.92
C VAL A 147 6.02 -3.58 -1.56
N GLU A 148 6.17 -4.64 -2.35
CA GLU A 148 7.26 -5.59 -2.19
C GLU A 148 8.62 -4.92 -2.35
N ASN A 149 8.81 -4.13 -3.41
CA ASN A 149 10.08 -3.47 -3.70
C ASN A 149 10.39 -2.37 -2.67
N MET A 150 9.37 -1.68 -2.13
CA MET A 150 9.56 -0.80 -0.97
C MET A 150 10.13 -1.57 0.23
N LYS A 151 9.55 -2.73 0.57
CA LYS A 151 10.04 -3.56 1.69
C LYS A 151 11.46 -4.08 1.43
N GLU A 152 11.76 -4.55 0.22
CA GLU A 152 13.10 -5.03 -0.11
C GLU A 152 14.14 -3.92 -0.02
N HIS A 153 13.80 -2.72 -0.50
CA HIS A 153 14.65 -1.55 -0.36
C HIS A 153 14.89 -1.18 1.11
N ILE A 154 13.85 -1.22 1.97
CA ILE A 154 14.00 -0.99 3.41
C ILE A 154 14.96 -2.02 4.04
N LEU A 155 14.82 -3.30 3.69
CA LEU A 155 15.66 -4.37 4.23
C LEU A 155 17.12 -4.25 3.76
N GLU A 156 17.36 -3.83 2.53
CA GLU A 156 18.71 -3.65 2.00
C GLU A 156 19.37 -2.38 2.55
N ALA A 157 18.67 -1.25 2.56
CA ALA A 157 19.21 0.04 2.98
C ALA A 157 19.29 0.19 4.51
N GLY A 158 18.35 -0.42 5.24
CA GLY A 158 18.18 -0.26 6.69
C GLY A 158 19.46 -0.43 7.52
N PRO A 159 20.25 -1.52 7.35
CA PRO A 159 21.48 -1.73 8.11
C PRO A 159 22.54 -0.64 7.90
N GLY A 160 22.64 -0.06 6.69
CA GLY A 160 23.55 1.05 6.41
C GLY A 160 23.06 2.37 7.00
N ILE A 161 21.76 2.64 6.88
CA ILE A 161 21.11 3.82 7.49
C ILE A 161 21.35 3.86 9.00
N LEU A 162 21.21 2.72 9.69
CA LEU A 162 21.44 2.62 11.13
C LEU A 162 22.91 2.87 11.54
N LYS A 163 23.86 2.74 10.61
CA LYS A 163 25.27 3.07 10.81
C LYS A 163 25.60 4.52 10.45
N GLY A 164 24.63 5.30 9.98
CA GLY A 164 24.83 6.66 9.47
C GLY A 164 25.39 6.71 8.04
N GLU A 165 25.31 5.61 7.29
CA GLU A 165 25.68 5.54 5.87
C GLU A 165 24.50 5.92 4.97
N ASP A 166 24.77 6.27 3.71
CA ASP A 166 23.74 6.48 2.68
C ASP A 166 23.80 5.43 1.56
N PRO A 167 23.34 4.20 1.80
CA PRO A 167 23.33 3.15 0.78
C PRO A 167 22.32 3.40 -0.35
N GLN A 168 21.43 4.38 -0.18
CA GLN A 168 20.35 4.68 -1.13
C GLN A 168 20.82 5.58 -2.27
N HIS A 169 21.97 6.24 -2.12
CA HIS A 169 22.55 7.07 -3.18
C HIS A 169 22.86 6.26 -4.45
N ASP A 170 23.51 5.11 -4.30
CA ASP A 170 23.90 4.25 -5.42
C ASP A 170 22.75 3.35 -5.91
N LYS A 171 21.76 3.10 -5.04
CA LYS A 171 20.61 2.23 -5.31
C LYS A 171 19.31 2.90 -4.87
N PRO A 172 18.87 3.97 -5.57
CA PRO A 172 17.69 4.73 -5.18
C PRO A 172 16.42 3.89 -5.31
N LEU A 173 15.40 4.12 -4.46
CA LEU A 173 14.13 3.42 -4.55
C LEU A 173 13.47 3.60 -5.93
N ILE A 174 13.37 4.85 -6.37
CA ILE A 174 12.81 5.22 -7.67
C ILE A 174 13.89 5.03 -8.75
N GLY A 175 13.54 4.40 -9.86
CA GLY A 175 14.42 4.10 -10.99
C GLY A 175 15.20 2.78 -10.86
N ASN A 176 15.57 2.35 -9.64
CA ASN A 176 16.23 1.05 -9.42
C ASN A 176 15.23 -0.04 -9.02
N TRP A 177 14.53 0.16 -7.89
CA TRP A 177 13.59 -0.81 -7.34
C TRP A 177 12.20 -0.63 -7.91
N ILE A 178 11.78 0.61 -8.13
CA ILE A 178 10.45 0.97 -8.63
C ILE A 178 10.61 1.83 -9.88
N GLN A 179 10.09 1.34 -11.00
CA GLN A 179 10.14 2.07 -12.27
C GLN A 179 9.20 3.29 -12.26
N GLU A 180 9.68 4.42 -12.77
CA GLU A 180 8.94 5.70 -12.78
C GLU A 180 7.63 5.57 -13.56
N GLU A 181 7.62 4.85 -14.67
CA GLU A 181 6.43 4.66 -15.50
C GLU A 181 5.33 3.93 -14.72
N GLY A 182 5.72 2.96 -13.89
CA GLY A 182 4.80 2.24 -13.01
C GLY A 182 4.17 3.17 -11.98
N LEU A 183 4.95 4.10 -11.43
CA LEU A 183 4.41 5.14 -10.56
C LEU A 183 3.39 5.99 -11.31
N TRP A 184 3.68 6.47 -12.52
CA TRP A 184 2.78 7.32 -13.33
C TRP A 184 1.57 6.62 -13.95
N ASP A 185 1.57 5.29 -14.01
CA ASP A 185 0.44 4.49 -14.48
C ASP A 185 -0.72 4.40 -13.48
N CYS A 186 -0.47 4.67 -12.20
CA CYS A 186 -1.50 4.64 -11.16
C CYS A 186 -2.56 5.74 -11.36
N VAL A 187 -3.81 5.34 -11.58
CA VAL A 187 -4.93 6.28 -11.73
C VAL A 187 -5.66 6.59 -10.42
N THR A 188 -5.05 6.22 -9.28
CA THR A 188 -5.56 6.47 -7.91
C THR A 188 -7.02 6.06 -7.69
N CYS A 189 -7.50 5.02 -8.40
CA CYS A 189 -8.90 4.57 -8.32
C CYS A 189 -9.28 3.86 -7.02
N GLY A 190 -8.30 3.43 -6.22
CA GLY A 190 -8.56 2.79 -4.92
C GLY A 190 -8.94 1.32 -4.95
N ALA A 191 -9.09 0.69 -6.13
CA ALA A 191 -9.51 -0.72 -6.25
C ALA A 191 -8.54 -1.68 -5.52
N CYS A 192 -7.23 -1.49 -5.71
CA CYS A 192 -6.19 -2.27 -5.05
C CYS A 192 -6.23 -2.20 -3.51
N VAL A 193 -6.57 -1.03 -2.96
CA VAL A 193 -6.73 -0.82 -1.52
C VAL A 193 -8.05 -1.40 -1.01
N GLN A 194 -9.11 -1.47 -1.83
CA GLN A 194 -10.35 -2.18 -1.47
C GLN A 194 -10.09 -3.66 -1.24
N GLU A 195 -9.36 -4.29 -2.16
CA GLU A 195 -9.20 -5.74 -2.21
C GLU A 195 -8.12 -6.27 -1.27
N CYS A 196 -7.37 -5.38 -0.60
CA CYS A 196 -6.30 -5.78 0.28
C CYS A 196 -6.85 -6.43 1.55
N PRO A 197 -6.59 -7.74 1.81
CA PRO A 197 -7.10 -8.41 3.00
C PRO A 197 -6.41 -7.97 4.30
N VAL A 198 -5.28 -7.26 4.19
CA VAL A 198 -4.42 -6.88 5.31
C VAL A 198 -4.27 -5.36 5.49
N GLY A 199 -5.04 -4.55 4.74
CA GLY A 199 -5.13 -3.10 4.97
C GLY A 199 -3.93 -2.27 4.51
N VAL A 200 -3.20 -2.72 3.48
CA VAL A 200 -2.07 -1.98 2.88
C VAL A 200 -2.57 -0.81 2.02
N GLU A 201 -2.06 0.40 2.26
CA GLU A 201 -2.50 1.68 1.70
C GLU A 201 -1.44 2.33 0.80
N HIS A 202 -0.93 1.55 -0.16
CA HIS A 202 0.21 1.92 -1.01
C HIS A 202 -0.05 3.05 -2.03
N ILE A 203 -1.29 3.53 -2.17
CA ILE A 203 -1.57 4.69 -3.04
C ILE A 203 -0.86 5.93 -2.50
N ASP A 204 -0.84 6.12 -1.18
CA ASP A 204 -0.19 7.28 -0.57
C ASP A 204 1.31 7.25 -0.83
N SER A 205 1.96 6.09 -0.71
CA SER A 205 3.37 5.92 -1.07
C SER A 205 3.65 6.24 -2.55
N ILE A 206 2.76 5.83 -3.47
CA ILE A 206 2.89 6.17 -4.88
C ILE A 206 2.76 7.68 -5.10
N VAL A 207 1.82 8.33 -4.41
CA VAL A 207 1.58 9.77 -4.53
C VAL A 207 2.76 10.56 -3.94
N ASP A 208 3.33 10.13 -2.82
CA ASP A 208 4.52 10.75 -2.23
C ASP A 208 5.75 10.58 -3.12
N MET A 209 5.94 9.41 -3.76
CA MET A 209 7.00 9.23 -4.76
C MET A 209 6.80 10.14 -5.98
N ARG A 210 5.57 10.28 -6.47
CA ARG A 210 5.25 11.24 -7.55
C ARG A 210 5.51 12.68 -7.14
N ARG A 211 5.14 13.04 -5.91
CA ARG A 211 5.38 14.36 -5.36
C ARG A 211 6.86 14.69 -5.31
N PHE A 212 7.70 13.74 -4.88
CA PHE A 212 9.14 13.89 -4.92
C PHE A 212 9.68 14.08 -6.33
N MET A 213 9.29 13.21 -7.27
CA MET A 213 9.70 13.35 -8.67
C MET A 213 9.35 14.74 -9.24
N VAL A 214 8.13 15.24 -8.96
CA VAL A 214 7.66 16.53 -9.47
C VAL A 214 8.37 17.71 -8.80
N MET A 215 8.41 17.72 -7.47
CA MET A 215 8.78 18.90 -6.68
C MET A 215 10.30 19.01 -6.47
N GLU A 216 11.01 17.88 -6.37
CA GLU A 216 12.45 17.85 -6.11
C GLU A 216 13.28 17.60 -7.38
N GLN A 217 12.76 16.80 -8.32
CA GLN A 217 13.52 16.39 -9.51
C GLN A 217 13.03 17.03 -10.81
N ALA A 218 11.88 17.70 -10.80
CA ALA A 218 11.18 18.14 -12.01
C ALA A 218 10.95 17.01 -13.04
N SER A 219 10.85 15.75 -12.58
CA SER A 219 10.58 14.57 -13.40
C SER A 219 9.09 14.24 -13.42
N MET A 220 8.51 14.21 -14.62
CA MET A 220 7.12 13.81 -14.86
C MET A 220 6.86 13.58 -16.35
N PRO A 221 5.79 12.86 -16.73
CA PRO A 221 5.38 12.74 -18.12
C PRO A 221 5.08 14.10 -18.75
N GLU A 222 5.40 14.26 -20.04
CA GLU A 222 5.19 15.51 -20.79
C GLU A 222 3.74 16.01 -20.72
N THR A 223 2.76 15.10 -20.74
CA THR A 223 1.34 15.43 -20.62
C THR A 223 1.00 16.04 -19.26
N ALA A 224 1.61 15.56 -18.18
CA ALA A 224 1.45 16.12 -16.84
C ALA A 224 2.14 17.48 -16.73
N GLN A 225 3.36 17.61 -17.26
CA GLN A 225 4.09 18.88 -17.29
C GLN A 225 3.30 19.97 -18.05
N ASN A 226 2.77 19.62 -19.23
CA ASN A 226 1.95 20.52 -20.05
C ASN A 226 0.69 20.98 -19.31
N ALA A 227 0.06 20.08 -18.53
CA ALA A 227 -1.10 20.42 -17.73
C ALA A 227 -0.75 21.37 -16.57
N LEU A 228 0.34 21.11 -15.85
CA LEU A 228 0.82 21.97 -14.75
C LEU A 228 1.17 23.38 -15.23
N LEU A 229 1.98 23.50 -16.31
CA LEU A 229 2.32 24.79 -16.90
C LEU A 229 1.09 25.56 -17.39
N SER A 230 0.11 24.84 -17.96
CA SER A 230 -1.15 25.44 -18.37
C SER A 230 -1.95 25.96 -17.17
N MET A 231 -1.97 25.24 -16.05
CA MET A 231 -2.65 25.68 -14.84
C MET A 231 -2.00 26.93 -14.26
N GLU A 232 -0.67 27.00 -14.22
CA GLU A 232 0.07 28.17 -13.76
C GLU A 232 -0.20 29.41 -14.65
N GLN A 233 -0.08 29.26 -15.97
CA GLN A 233 -0.16 30.39 -16.89
C GLN A 233 -1.59 30.84 -17.19
N ARG A 234 -2.56 29.92 -17.13
CA ARG A 234 -3.92 30.15 -17.64
C ARG A 234 -5.04 29.74 -16.68
N GLY A 235 -4.71 29.17 -15.53
CA GLY A 235 -5.70 28.75 -14.52
C GLY A 235 -6.54 27.53 -14.91
N HIS A 236 -6.08 26.71 -15.87
CA HIS A 236 -6.73 25.45 -16.28
C HIS A 236 -5.73 24.50 -16.97
N PRO A 237 -5.97 23.18 -17.04
CA PRO A 237 -4.98 22.21 -17.51
C PRO A 237 -4.88 22.05 -19.05
N TRP A 238 -5.86 22.53 -19.81
CA TRP A 238 -5.99 22.22 -21.24
C TRP A 238 -5.14 23.07 -22.20
N ARG A 239 -3.84 22.74 -22.35
CA ARG A 239 -2.91 23.43 -23.28
C ARG A 239 -3.47 23.59 -24.69
N GLY A 240 -3.34 24.78 -25.28
CA GLY A 240 -3.71 25.04 -26.68
C GLY A 240 -5.21 25.23 -26.98
N THR A 241 -6.10 25.08 -25.98
CA THR A 241 -7.51 25.39 -26.18
C THR A 241 -7.71 26.86 -26.56
N THR A 242 -8.56 27.10 -27.57
CA THR A 242 -9.06 28.42 -27.97
C THR A 242 -10.47 28.67 -27.45
N TYR A 243 -11.07 27.69 -26.77
CA TYR A 243 -12.42 27.79 -26.25
C TYR A 243 -12.44 28.64 -24.98
N THR A 244 -13.49 29.43 -24.83
CA THR A 244 -13.78 30.15 -23.59
C THR A 244 -14.62 29.30 -22.65
N ARG A 245 -14.80 29.77 -21.40
CA ARG A 245 -15.64 29.08 -20.42
C ARG A 245 -17.14 29.04 -20.79
N THR A 246 -17.55 29.82 -21.80
CA THR A 246 -18.96 29.98 -22.20
C THR A 246 -19.29 29.45 -23.59
N ASP A 247 -18.30 29.13 -24.43
CA ASP A 247 -18.55 28.67 -25.81
C ASP A 247 -19.45 27.43 -25.87
N TRP A 248 -19.30 26.52 -24.90
CA TRP A 248 -20.15 25.34 -24.79
C TRP A 248 -21.64 25.68 -24.63
N ALA A 249 -21.99 26.88 -24.14
CA ALA A 249 -23.37 27.30 -23.89
C ALA A 249 -24.02 28.00 -25.10
N GLU A 250 -23.27 28.25 -26.19
CA GLU A 250 -23.78 28.95 -27.37
C GLU A 250 -25.00 28.22 -27.98
N GLY A 251 -26.03 29.00 -28.30
CA GLY A 251 -27.30 28.49 -28.84
C GLY A 251 -28.16 27.71 -27.84
N LEU A 252 -27.75 27.59 -26.58
CA LEU A 252 -28.54 26.94 -25.53
C LEU A 252 -29.29 27.91 -24.64
N ASP A 253 -29.12 29.24 -24.78
CA ASP A 253 -29.82 30.27 -24.00
C ASP A 253 -29.71 30.02 -22.47
N ILE A 254 -28.47 29.81 -22.01
CA ILE A 254 -28.16 29.52 -20.60
C ILE A 254 -28.07 30.84 -19.84
N LYS A 255 -28.80 30.94 -18.73
CA LYS A 255 -28.73 32.09 -17.81
C LYS A 255 -27.38 32.09 -17.08
N ILE A 256 -26.77 33.27 -16.96
CA ILE A 256 -25.47 33.42 -16.29
C ILE A 256 -25.71 33.90 -14.85
N LEU A 257 -24.99 33.30 -13.89
CA LEU A 257 -25.14 33.60 -12.46
C LEU A 257 -24.96 35.09 -12.13
N ALA A 258 -24.06 35.79 -12.83
CA ALA A 258 -23.80 37.21 -12.61
C ALA A 258 -25.05 38.09 -12.76
N ASP A 259 -25.96 37.70 -13.66
CA ASP A 259 -27.20 38.43 -13.93
C ASP A 259 -28.39 37.92 -13.09
N HIS A 260 -28.23 36.73 -12.48
CA HIS A 260 -29.26 36.02 -11.72
C HIS A 260 -28.71 35.50 -10.38
N PRO A 261 -28.19 36.37 -9.49
CA PRO A 261 -27.56 35.96 -8.23
C PRO A 261 -28.53 35.26 -7.27
N GLU A 262 -29.84 35.42 -7.46
CA GLU A 262 -30.92 34.77 -6.70
C GLU A 262 -31.13 33.28 -7.05
N THR A 263 -30.40 32.75 -8.03
CA THR A 263 -30.56 31.37 -8.50
C THR A 263 -30.19 30.35 -7.41
N GLU A 264 -31.07 29.39 -7.17
CA GLU A 264 -30.85 28.32 -6.18
C GLU A 264 -29.87 27.24 -6.66
N ILE A 265 -29.83 26.97 -7.97
CA ILE A 265 -29.06 25.88 -8.57
C ILE A 265 -28.09 26.40 -9.63
N LEU A 266 -26.80 26.17 -9.44
CA LEU A 266 -25.75 26.48 -10.41
C LEU A 266 -25.22 25.21 -11.05
N PHE A 267 -25.32 25.10 -12.38
CA PHE A 267 -24.60 24.07 -13.11
C PHE A 267 -23.15 24.50 -13.39
N TRP A 268 -22.22 24.00 -12.57
CA TRP A 268 -20.78 24.25 -12.72
C TRP A 268 -20.13 23.25 -13.70
N VAL A 269 -19.69 23.74 -14.86
CA VAL A 269 -19.22 22.89 -15.98
C VAL A 269 -17.77 22.41 -15.87
N GLY A 270 -16.96 23.05 -15.01
CA GLY A 270 -15.55 22.71 -14.82
C GLY A 270 -14.69 22.92 -16.08
N CYS A 271 -13.38 22.69 -15.95
CA CYS A 271 -12.42 22.97 -17.03
C CYS A 271 -12.61 22.02 -18.23
N THR A 272 -12.83 20.73 -17.99
CA THR A 272 -12.95 19.71 -19.06
C THR A 272 -14.22 19.93 -19.88
N GLY A 273 -15.38 20.09 -19.23
CA GLY A 273 -16.64 20.33 -19.94
C GLY A 273 -16.67 21.66 -20.69
N ALA A 274 -15.92 22.68 -20.25
CA ALA A 274 -15.94 23.99 -20.88
C ALA A 274 -14.87 24.13 -21.99
N LEU A 275 -13.68 23.56 -21.81
CA LEU A 275 -12.49 23.90 -22.61
C LEU A 275 -11.98 22.77 -23.50
N GLU A 276 -12.49 21.54 -23.36
CA GLU A 276 -12.14 20.40 -24.22
C GLU A 276 -13.31 20.07 -25.15
N GLN A 277 -13.08 20.17 -26.46
CA GLN A 277 -14.14 20.12 -27.47
C GLN A 277 -15.01 18.88 -27.39
N ARG A 278 -14.41 17.69 -27.21
CA ARG A 278 -15.16 16.43 -27.15
C ARG A 278 -16.05 16.38 -25.90
N SER A 279 -15.62 16.99 -24.82
CA SER A 279 -16.31 17.02 -23.53
C SER A 279 -17.41 18.09 -23.45
N GLN A 280 -17.37 19.14 -24.29
CA GLN A 280 -18.45 20.16 -24.34
C GLN A 280 -19.82 19.55 -24.64
N ALA A 281 -19.89 18.49 -25.45
CA ALA A 281 -21.14 17.79 -25.74
C ALA A 281 -21.83 17.24 -24.48
N VAL A 282 -21.06 16.85 -23.45
CA VAL A 282 -21.59 16.37 -22.17
C VAL A 282 -22.26 17.52 -21.41
N ALA A 283 -21.60 18.68 -21.32
CA ALA A 283 -22.15 19.87 -20.68
C ALA A 283 -23.44 20.35 -21.38
N ARG A 284 -23.43 20.38 -22.72
CA ARG A 284 -24.61 20.72 -23.53
C ARG A 284 -25.77 19.77 -23.31
N SER A 285 -25.50 18.47 -23.25
CA SER A 285 -26.52 17.44 -23.01
C SER A 285 -27.12 17.58 -21.62
N MET A 286 -26.29 17.79 -20.59
CA MET A 286 -26.76 18.03 -19.23
C MET A 286 -27.63 19.29 -19.15
N ALA A 287 -27.19 20.40 -19.74
CA ALA A 287 -27.97 21.64 -19.78
C ALA A 287 -29.32 21.46 -20.50
N SER A 288 -29.36 20.67 -21.57
CA SER A 288 -30.61 20.35 -22.28
C SER A 288 -31.59 19.56 -21.40
N VAL A 289 -31.08 18.62 -20.61
CA VAL A 289 -31.89 17.85 -19.64
C VAL A 289 -32.43 18.76 -18.54
N LEU A 290 -31.58 19.62 -17.95
CA LEU A 290 -31.99 20.57 -16.90
C LEU A 290 -33.07 21.55 -17.40
N LYS A 291 -32.89 22.10 -18.60
CA LYS A 291 -33.92 22.93 -19.24
C LYS A 291 -35.25 22.20 -19.42
N ARG A 292 -35.21 20.93 -19.81
CA ARG A 292 -36.43 20.12 -19.95
C ARG A 292 -37.08 19.83 -18.61
N ALA A 293 -36.28 19.67 -17.55
CA ALA A 293 -36.72 19.53 -16.17
C ALA A 293 -37.22 20.85 -15.55
N LYS A 294 -37.06 21.98 -16.25
CA LYS A 294 -37.42 23.33 -15.78
C LYS A 294 -36.65 23.74 -14.52
N VAL A 295 -35.39 23.31 -14.44
CA VAL A 295 -34.38 23.75 -13.48
C VAL A 295 -33.51 24.82 -14.14
#